data_AF-A0A822FV20-F1
#
_entry.id   AF-A0A822FV20-F1
#
_cell.length_a   1.000
_cell.length_b   1.000
_cell.length_c   1.000
_cell.angle_alpha   90.00
_cell.angle_beta   90.00
_cell.angle_gamma   90.00
#
_symmetry.space_group_name_H-M   'P 1'
#
loop_
_entity.id
_entity.type
_entity.pdbx_description
1 polymer ?
#
loop_
_entity_poly.entity_id
_entity_poly.type
_entity_poly.pdbx_seq_one_letter_code
_entity_poly.pdbx_strand_id
1 'polypeptide(L)' 'MATTANISKKRKFIREGVFHAELNEFFTRELAEDGYSGLEVRVTPQRTEIIIMATKTQQVL' A
#
# COMPACT_ATOMS: atom_id res chain seq x y z
N MET A 1 -21.96 -2.68 -4.39
CA MET A 1 -21.53 -3.59 -3.30
C MET A 1 -20.42 -4.47 -3.86
N ALA A 2 -19.19 -4.37 -3.35
CA ALA A 2 -18.10 -5.21 -3.79
C ALA A 2 -18.47 -6.68 -3.48
N THR A 3 -18.68 -7.48 -4.51
CA THR A 3 -18.94 -8.90 -4.36
C THR A 3 -17.68 -9.56 -3.83
N THR A 4 -17.73 -10.10 -2.62
CA THR A 4 -16.67 -10.94 -2.06
C THR A 4 -16.62 -12.23 -2.89
N ALA A 5 -15.89 -12.19 -4.00
CA ALA A 5 -15.58 -13.38 -4.77
C ALA A 5 -14.90 -14.39 -3.85
N ASN A 6 -15.38 -15.63 -3.86
CA ASN A 6 -14.87 -16.68 -2.98
C ASN A 6 -13.46 -17.06 -3.43
N ILE A 7 -12.46 -16.36 -2.90
CA ILE A 7 -11.04 -16.47 -3.27
C ILE A 7 -10.33 -17.39 -2.27
N SER A 8 -9.56 -18.34 -2.81
CA SER A 8 -8.67 -19.17 -1.99
C SER A 8 -7.68 -18.31 -1.19
N LYS A 9 -7.43 -18.66 0.07
CA LYS A 9 -6.49 -17.92 0.95
C LYS A 9 -5.13 -17.65 0.30
N LYS A 10 -4.59 -18.62 -0.45
CA LYS A 10 -3.32 -18.45 -1.21
C LYS A 10 -3.40 -17.28 -2.20
N ARG A 11 -4.43 -17.25 -3.04
CA ARG A 11 -4.64 -16.15 -4.01
C ARG A 11 -4.91 -14.81 -3.33
N LYS A 12 -5.57 -14.82 -2.16
CA LYS A 12 -5.75 -13.60 -1.35
C LYS A 12 -4.39 -13.04 -0.90
N PHE A 13 -3.52 -13.86 -0.29
CA PHE A 13 -2.19 -13.43 0.13
C PHE A 13 -1.29 -12.99 -1.03
N ILE A 14 -1.33 -13.70 -2.16
CA ILE A 14 -0.58 -13.30 -3.36
C ILE A 14 -1.05 -11.92 -3.83
N ARG A 15 -2.37 -11.71 -3.92
CA ARG A 15 -2.92 -10.42 -4.34
C ARG A 15 -2.56 -9.29 -3.38
N GLU A 16 -2.62 -9.53 -2.07
CA GLU A 16 -2.22 -8.55 -1.05
C GLU A 16 -0.72 -8.22 -1.13
N GLY A 17 0.14 -9.22 -1.35
CA GLY A 17 1.58 -9.01 -1.50
C GLY A 17 1.94 -8.26 -2.79
N VAL A 18 1.30 -8.61 -3.92
CA VAL A 18 1.49 -7.91 -5.19
C VAL A 18 1.03 -6.46 -5.07
N PHE A 19 -0.13 -6.22 -4.46
CA PHE A 19 -0.64 -4.86 -4.22
C PHE A 19 0.32 -4.02 -3.36
N HIS A 20 0.90 -4.62 -2.31
CA HIS A 20 1.89 -3.94 -1.49
C HIS A 20 3.18 -3.62 -2.28
N ALA A 21 3.66 -4.55 -3.10
CA ALA A 21 4.84 -4.35 -3.93
C ALA A 21 4.64 -3.26 -4.99
N GLU A 22 3.47 -3.24 -5.64
CA GLU A 22 3.09 -2.20 -6.61
C GLU A 22 3.08 -0.81 -5.97
N LEU A 23 2.46 -0.66 -4.80
CA LEU A 23 2.45 0.62 -4.08
C LEU A 23 3.85 1.05 -3.66
N ASN A 24 4.67 0.12 -3.15
CA ASN A 24 6.03 0.43 -2.75
C ASN A 24 6.86 0.92 -3.94
N GLU A 25 6.73 0.29 -5.10
CA GLU A 25 7.45 0.69 -6.32
C GLU A 25 7.01 2.08 -6.81
N PHE A 26 5.70 2.30 -6.82
CA PHE A 26 5.11 3.59 -7.18
C PHE A 26 5.64 4.73 -6.30
N PHE A 27 5.56 4.59 -4.98
CA PHE A 27 6.03 5.62 -4.05
C PHE A 27 7.55 5.77 -4.05
N THR A 28 8.30 4.69 -4.28
CA THR A 28 9.76 4.79 -4.40
C THR A 28 10.16 5.64 -5.60
N ARG A 29 9.41 5.61 -6.69
CA ARG A 29 9.68 6.43 -7.89
C ARG A 29 9.21 7.86 -7.73
N GLU A 30 7.98 8.07 -7.29
CA GLU A 30 7.38 9.41 -7.17
C GLU A 30 7.98 10.22 -6.01
N LEU A 31 8.28 9.57 -4.87
CA LEU A 31 8.75 10.23 -3.64
C LEU A 31 10.24 9.98 -3.38
N ALA A 32 11.01 9.65 -4.43
CA ALA A 32 12.46 9.43 -4.32
C ALA A 32 13.17 10.65 -3.73
N GLU A 33 12.77 11.86 -4.15
CA GLU A 33 13.39 13.13 -3.76
C GLU A 33 12.98 13.62 -2.35
N ASP A 34 11.85 13.12 -1.86
CA ASP A 34 11.28 13.46 -0.55
C ASP A 34 11.72 12.51 0.56
N GLY A 35 12.60 11.56 0.22
CA GLY A 35 13.20 10.61 1.15
C GLY A 35 12.17 9.62 1.69
N TYR A 36 11.43 8.99 0.78
CA TYR A 36 10.62 7.82 1.06
C TYR A 36 11.45 6.71 1.71
N SER A 37 10.93 6.13 2.79
CA SER A 37 11.54 5.03 3.54
C SER A 37 10.72 3.75 3.47
N GLY A 38 9.41 3.84 3.27
CA GLY A 38 8.55 2.67 3.22
C GLY A 38 7.06 2.99 3.42
N LEU A 39 6.27 1.92 3.43
CA LEU A 39 4.82 1.93 3.44
C LEU A 39 4.30 0.85 4.40
N GLU A 40 3.28 1.17 5.20
CA GLU A 40 2.48 0.18 5.92
C GLU A 40 1.02 0.26 5.44
N VAL A 41 0.46 -0.88 5.02
CA VAL A 41 -0.94 -0.97 4.57
C VAL A 41 -1.77 -1.64 5.67
N ARG A 42 -2.73 -0.90 6.23
CA ARG A 42 -3.68 -1.42 7.22
C ARG A 42 -5.06 -1.53 6.61
N VAL A 43 -5.52 -2.77 6.42
CA VAL A 43 -6.84 -3.04 5.85
C VAL A 43 -7.82 -3.27 6.98
N THR A 44 -8.79 -2.36 7.15
CA THR A 44 -9.98 -2.58 7.97
C THR A 44 -11.19 -2.81 7.07
N PRO A 45 -12.27 -3.46 7.54
CA PRO A 45 -13.47 -3.64 6.73
C PRO A 45 -14.12 -2.34 6.26
N GLN A 46 -13.89 -1.23 6.97
CA GLN A 46 -14.48 0.07 6.65
C GLN A 46 -13.58 0.94 5.77
N ARG A 47 -12.26 0.87 5.98
CA ARG A 47 -11.26 1.71 5.30
C ARG A 47 -9.94 0.98 5.15
N THR A 48 -9.24 1.25 4.06
CA THR A 48 -7.83 0.87 3.91
C THR A 48 -6.99 2.10 4.18
N GLU A 49 -6.13 2.02 5.18
CA GLU A 49 -5.19 3.07 5.54
C GLU A 49 -3.83 2.75 4.94
N ILE A 50 -3.20 3.74 4.33
CA ILE A 50 -1.88 3.67 3.71
C ILE A 50 -1.01 4.66 4.49
N ILE A 51 -0.06 4.13 5.26
CA ILE A 51 0.82 4.92 6.12
C ILE A 51 2.16 5.01 5.41
N ILE A 52 2.56 6.22 5.01
CA ILE A 52 3.81 6.49 4.31
C ILE A 52 4.85 6.94 5.34
N MET A 53 6.01 6.28 5.34
CA MET A 53 7.17 6.68 6.11
C MET A 53 8.13 7.43 5.18
N ALA A 54 8.35 8.71 5.45
CA ALA A 54 9.25 9.56 4.69
C ALA A 54 9.94 10.57 5.61
N THR A 55 11.11 11.06 5.20
CA THR A 55 11.85 12.08 5.95
C THR A 55 11.24 13.48 5.80
N LYS A 56 10.67 13.81 4.63
CA LYS A 56 10.06 15.12 4.36
C LYS A 56 8.54 15.00 4.21
N THR A 57 7.85 14.82 5.32
CA THR A 57 6.40 14.57 5.34
C THR A 57 5.54 15.69 4.74
N GLN A 58 6.02 16.94 4.71
CA GLN A 58 5.28 18.07 4.14
C GLN A 58 5.21 18.06 2.61
N GLN A 59 6.18 17.46 1.93
CA GLN A 59 6.18 17.37 0.46
C GLN A 59 5.31 16.20 -0.03
N VAL A 60 4.96 15.28 0.88
CA VAL A 60 4.15 14.08 0.61
C VAL A 60 2.64 14.31 0.84
N LEU A 61 2.26 15.36 1.58
CA LEU A 61 0.87 15.70 1.96
C LEU A 61 0.17 16.57 0.90
#